data_AF-A0A1S2ZSL0-F1
#
_entry.id   AF-A0A1S2ZSL0-F1
#
_cell.length_a   1.000
_cell.length_b   1.000
_cell.length_c   1.000
_cell.angle_alpha   90.00
_cell.angle_beta   90.00
_cell.angle_gamma   90.00
#
_symmetry.space_group_name_H-M   'P 1'
#
loop_
_entity.id
_entity.type
_entity.pdbx_description
1 polymer ?
#
loop_
_entity_poly.entity_id
_entity_poly.type
_entity_poly.pdbx_seq_one_letter_code
_entity_poly.pdbx_strand_id
1 'polypeptide(L)' 'MSSYLQGCRGYTVVLNSQFPETSEYRTPNCNQYKLPGCPRDLSPVCGSDMATYPNECTLCMKIREDGHDIKIIRSGPC' A
#
# COMPACT_ATOMS: atom_id res chain seq x y z
N MET A 1 -43.11 -14.16 -13.92
CA MET A 1 -42.75 -13.01 -14.77
C MET A 1 -41.86 -12.09 -13.95
N SER A 2 -40.73 -11.67 -14.54
CA SER A 2 -39.72 -10.71 -14.03
C SER A 2 -38.98 -11.11 -12.75
N SER A 3 -37.71 -11.52 -12.78
CA SER A 3 -36.48 -10.82 -13.22
C SER A 3 -36.08 -9.67 -12.30
N TYR A 4 -35.08 -9.90 -11.44
CA TYR A 4 -33.89 -9.04 -11.40
C TYR A 4 -32.71 -9.84 -10.80
N LEU A 5 -31.77 -10.20 -11.67
CA LEU A 5 -30.48 -10.79 -11.33
C LEU A 5 -29.67 -9.77 -10.51
N GLN A 6 -29.34 -10.11 -9.26
CA GLN A 6 -28.21 -9.49 -8.58
C GLN A 6 -26.94 -10.10 -9.16
N GLY A 7 -26.16 -9.28 -9.85
CA GLY A 7 -25.08 -9.67 -10.75
C GLY A 7 -23.99 -10.54 -10.13
N CYS A 8 -23.53 -11.50 -10.93
CA CYS A 8 -22.29 -12.22 -10.70
C CYS A 8 -21.11 -11.35 -11.15
N ARG A 9 -20.13 -11.13 -10.25
CA ARG A 9 -18.74 -10.98 -10.69
C ARG A 9 -17.85 -11.83 -9.78
N GLY A 10 -17.28 -12.85 -10.41
CA GLY A 10 -16.48 -13.90 -9.80
C GLY A 10 -15.15 -13.40 -9.20
N TYR A 11 -14.84 -14.09 -8.11
CA TYR A 11 -13.66 -14.24 -7.28
C TYR A 11 -12.26 -14.10 -7.92
N THR A 12 -11.32 -13.52 -7.16
CA THR A 12 -10.06 -14.10 -6.64
C THR A 12 -9.40 -12.98 -5.79
N VAL A 13 -8.96 -13.11 -4.56
CA VAL A 13 -8.48 -14.22 -3.72
C VAL A 13 -9.03 -14.06 -2.30
N VAL A 14 -9.27 -15.19 -1.65
CA VAL A 14 -9.58 -15.28 -0.23
C VAL A 14 -8.32 -15.02 0.60
N LEU A 15 -8.32 -13.95 1.38
CA LEU A 15 -7.84 -13.97 2.77
C LEU A 15 -8.89 -13.28 3.61
N ASN A 16 -9.76 -14.09 4.18
CA ASN A 16 -10.66 -13.69 5.24
C ASN A 16 -9.83 -13.15 6.40
N SER A 17 -10.21 -11.98 6.95
CA SER A 17 -10.47 -11.76 8.38
C SER A 17 -10.40 -10.27 8.67
N GLN A 18 -11.52 -9.70 9.12
CA GLN A 18 -11.56 -8.84 10.31
C GLN A 18 -10.27 -8.07 10.63
N PHE A 19 -9.95 -7.00 9.91
CA PHE A 19 -9.15 -5.94 10.49
C PHE A 19 -9.97 -4.67 10.38
N PRO A 20 -10.31 -4.05 11.53
CA PRO A 20 -10.92 -2.75 11.48
C PRO A 20 -10.00 -1.86 10.65
N GLU A 21 -10.62 -1.07 9.82
CA GLU A 21 -10.16 0.20 9.30
C GLU A 21 -9.70 1.17 10.42
N THR A 22 -8.91 0.70 11.40
CA THR A 22 -8.01 1.52 12.21
C THR A 22 -6.92 2.01 11.27
N SER A 23 -7.27 2.90 10.35
CA SER A 23 -6.84 4.31 10.24
C SER A 23 -5.47 4.71 10.81
N GLU A 24 -4.54 3.76 10.97
CA GLU A 24 -3.16 3.97 11.40
C GLU A 24 -2.15 3.57 10.33
N TYR A 25 -2.55 2.76 9.33
CA TYR A 25 -1.67 2.39 8.21
C TYR A 25 -2.07 3.13 6.92
N ARG A 26 -1.19 4.01 6.42
CA ARG A 26 -1.35 4.76 5.18
C ARG A 26 -0.79 3.99 3.98
N THR A 27 -1.60 3.79 2.94
CA THR A 27 -1.14 3.14 1.71
C THR A 27 -0.18 4.06 0.93
N PRO A 28 1.03 3.60 0.58
CA PRO A 28 1.95 4.40 -0.23
C PRO A 28 1.43 4.46 -1.66
N ASN A 29 1.37 5.67 -2.24
CA ASN A 29 0.90 5.81 -3.62
C ASN A 29 2.09 5.76 -4.58
N CYS A 30 2.45 4.54 -4.98
CA CYS A 30 3.57 4.27 -5.87
C CYS A 30 3.36 4.71 -7.33
N ASN A 31 2.12 5.05 -7.68
CA ASN A 31 1.79 5.55 -9.01
C ASN A 31 2.23 7.01 -9.18
N GLN A 32 2.24 7.79 -8.09
CA GLN A 32 2.67 9.19 -8.13
C GLN A 32 4.20 9.35 -8.31
N TYR A 33 5.00 8.36 -7.93
CA TYR A 33 6.47 8.39 -8.05
C TYR A 33 6.99 7.74 -9.34
N LYS A 34 6.18 7.77 -10.39
CA LYS A 34 6.55 7.27 -11.71
C LYS A 34 7.46 8.29 -12.40
N LEU A 35 8.77 8.06 -12.31
CA LEU A 35 9.92 8.58 -13.10
C LEU A 35 9.83 9.99 -13.77
N PRO A 36 10.92 10.78 -13.74
CA PRO A 36 12.29 10.30 -13.94
C PRO A 36 13.12 10.11 -12.65
N GLY A 37 12.56 10.32 -11.48
CA GLY A 37 13.24 10.00 -10.22
C GLY A 37 12.38 10.32 -9.00
N CYS A 38 12.75 9.75 -7.85
CA CYS A 38 12.20 10.21 -6.58
C CYS A 38 12.64 11.66 -6.34
N PRO A 39 11.78 12.52 -5.77
CA PRO A 39 12.25 13.78 -5.22
C PRO A 39 13.37 13.51 -4.21
N ARG A 40 14.33 14.45 -4.12
CA ARG A 40 15.42 14.37 -3.13
C ARG A 40 14.96 14.71 -1.70
N ASP A 41 13.66 14.87 -1.50
CA ASP A 41 13.03 15.02 -0.20
C ASP A 41 13.21 13.75 0.64
N LEU A 42 13.98 13.91 1.72
CA LEU A 42 14.15 12.90 2.75
C LEU A 42 12.96 12.97 3.70
N SER A 43 11.88 12.28 3.33
CA SER A 43 10.70 12.10 4.16
C SER A 43 10.68 10.68 4.71
N PRO A 44 11.41 10.39 5.81
CA PRO A 44 11.49 9.04 6.35
C PRO A 44 10.09 8.55 6.71
N VAL A 45 9.79 7.28 6.44
CA VAL A 45 8.51 6.64 6.76
C VAL A 45 8.75 5.27 7.37
N CYS A 46 7.93 4.93 8.36
CA CYS A 46 7.94 3.64 9.01
C CYS A 46 7.01 2.70 8.23
N GLY A 47 7.58 1.66 7.61
CA GLY A 47 6.82 0.64 6.89
C GLY A 47 6.19 -0.39 7.83
N SER A 48 5.16 -1.08 7.36
CA SER A 48 4.46 -2.17 8.07
C SER A 48 5.38 -3.35 8.37
N ASP A 49 6.49 -3.44 7.65
CA ASP A 49 7.58 -4.39 7.86
C ASP A 49 8.53 -3.96 9.00
N MET A 50 8.17 -2.92 9.77
CA MET A 50 9.00 -2.36 10.84
C MET A 50 10.34 -1.78 10.34
N ALA A 51 10.44 -1.56 9.03
CA ALA A 51 11.60 -0.97 8.37
C ALA A 51 11.38 0.52 8.10
N THR A 52 12.42 1.32 8.36
CA THR A 52 12.43 2.76 8.05
C THR A 52 12.90 2.97 6.61
N TYR A 53 12.05 3.58 5.80
CA TYR A 53 12.37 3.97 4.42
C TYR A 53 12.66 5.45 4.36
N PRO A 54 13.73 5.90 3.68
CA PRO A 54 14.11 7.31 3.64
C PRO A 54 13.11 8.20 2.89
N ASN A 55 12.30 7.61 2.01
CA ASN A 55 11.16 8.26 1.38
C ASN A 55 10.09 7.25 0.93
N GLU A 56 8.86 7.71 0.71
CA GLU A 56 7.75 6.90 0.19
C GLU A 56 8.07 6.28 -1.18
N CYS A 57 8.90 6.94 -1.99
CA CYS A 57 9.33 6.44 -3.29
C CYS A 57 10.29 5.23 -3.20
N THR A 58 11.19 5.18 -2.22
CA THR A 58 12.10 4.07 -1.92
C THR A 58 11.35 2.90 -1.32
N LEU A 59 10.33 3.18 -0.50
CA LEU A 59 9.38 2.17 -0.05
C LEU A 59 8.67 1.57 -1.28
N CYS A 60 8.18 2.39 -2.20
CA CYS A 60 7.57 1.94 -3.45
C CYS A 60 8.51 1.16 -4.38
N MET A 61 9.80 1.51 -4.45
CA MET A 61 10.78 0.69 -5.15
C MET A 61 10.93 -0.66 -4.48
N LYS A 62 11.05 -0.70 -3.15
CA LYS A 62 11.14 -1.96 -2.40
C LYS A 62 9.92 -2.84 -2.61
N ILE A 63 8.71 -2.28 -2.60
CA ILE A 63 7.47 -3.01 -2.95
C ILE A 63 7.58 -3.63 -4.34
N ARG A 64 8.13 -2.91 -5.33
CA ARG A 64 8.27 -3.39 -6.71
C ARG A 64 9.41 -4.39 -6.90
N GLU A 65 10.48 -4.27 -6.13
CA GLU A 65 11.65 -5.16 -6.18
C GLU A 65 11.40 -6.48 -5.45
N ASP A 66 10.80 -6.39 -4.26
CA ASP A 66 10.58 -7.53 -3.36
C ASP A 66 9.18 -8.16 -3.54
N GLY A 67 8.23 -7.43 -4.15
CA GLY A 67 6.86 -7.88 -4.33
C GLY A 67 5.99 -7.82 -3.06
N HIS A 68 6.48 -7.20 -1.99
CA HIS A 68 5.80 -7.09 -0.70
C HIS A 68 4.90 -5.84 -0.64
N ASP A 69 3.63 -5.97 -0.23
CA ASP A 69 2.72 -4.83 0.02
C ASP A 69 3.04 -4.19 1.37
N ILE A 70 3.95 -3.22 1.37
CA ILE A 70 4.35 -2.50 2.59
C ILE A 70 3.46 -1.28 2.76
N LYS A 71 2.77 -1.17 3.89
CA LYS A 71 1.97 0.01 4.26
C LYS A 71 2.78 0.94 5.16
N ILE A 72 2.45 2.23 5.21
CA ILE A 72 3.13 3.18 6.09
C ILE A 72 2.42 3.18 7.44
N ILE A 73 3.08 2.77 8.52
CA ILE A 73 2.55 2.87 9.89
C ILE A 73 2.59 4.33 10.36
N ARG A 74 3.68 5.03 10.06
CA ARG A 74 3.88 6.41 10.53
C ARG A 74 4.80 7.17 9.59
N SER A 75 4.54 8.47 9.43
CA SER A 75 5.53 9.40 8.90
C SER A 75 6.63 9.63 9.94
N GLY A 76 7.89 9.50 9.51
CA GLY A 76 9.08 9.48 10.35
C GLY A 76 9.74 8.09 10.41
N PRO A 77 10.95 8.01 10.99
CA PRO A 77 11.61 6.73 11.24
C PRO A 77 10.84 5.89 12.25
N CYS A 78 10.75 4.57 12.03
CA CYS A 78 10.73 3.62 13.13
C CYS A 78 12.09 3.79 13.87
#